data_AF-A0A1Q7ZI75-F1
#
_entry.id   AF-A0A1Q7ZI75-F1
#
_cell.length_a   1.000
_cell.length_b   1.000
_cell.length_c   1.000
_cell.angle_alpha   90.00
_cell.angle_beta   90.00
_cell.angle_gamma   90.00
#
_symmetry.space_group_name_H-M   'P 1'
#
loop_
_entity.id
_entity.type
_entity.pdbx_description
1 polymer ?
#
loop_
_entity_poly.entity_id
_entity_poly.type
_entity_poly.pdbx_seq_one_letter_code
_entity_poly.pdbx_strand_id
1 'polypeptide(L)'
;MRTDVGANGIGGRGCHIAAALCLALLGAPALIACGGGGGGHHGVVTRITCGGVTVPGQDQVEFACPANSVSPIAVRVVIGPTSSMDVYGIKFDVVFDPAVLNFDSPAMEGSFLNKDGSPTVLEAATQPGDPGRLVVAVTRQGAVGGVGTSGAQTTVVTLPFTGVAPGTASLVFENATAVDPGLFPIAAIHFGSPVSVTFQ
;
A
#
# COMPACT_ATOMS: atom_id res chain seq x y z
N MET A 1 8.44 -57.43 1.76
CA MET A 1 8.52 -57.51 3.23
C MET A 1 7.24 -56.91 3.78
N ARG A 2 6.43 -57.72 4.47
CA ARG A 2 5.05 -57.45 4.86
C ARG A 2 4.94 -57.77 6.36
N THR A 3 4.46 -56.82 7.15
CA THR A 3 3.97 -56.88 8.54
C THR A 3 3.22 -55.55 8.70
N ASP A 4 1.89 -55.39 8.73
CA ASP A 4 0.77 -56.05 9.37
C ASP A 4 0.71 -55.94 10.92
N VAL A 5 -0.43 -55.39 11.38
CA VAL A 5 -1.11 -55.52 12.69
C VAL A 5 -0.45 -54.82 13.91
N GLY A 6 -1.15 -54.10 14.80
CA GLY A 6 -2.60 -53.98 15.02
C GLY A 6 -3.02 -52.99 16.11
N ALA A 7 -4.32 -53.04 16.39
CA ALA A 7 -5.16 -52.12 17.15
C ALA A 7 -5.21 -52.36 18.68
N ASN A 8 -5.62 -51.33 19.44
CA ASN A 8 -6.57 -51.36 20.58
C ASN A 8 -6.75 -49.90 21.08
N GLY A 9 -7.94 -49.32 21.27
CA GLY A 9 -8.99 -49.70 22.23
C GLY A 9 -8.53 -49.37 23.67
N ILE A 10 -9.19 -48.59 24.54
CA ILE A 10 -10.59 -48.60 25.02
C ILE A 10 -10.75 -47.43 26.05
N GLY A 11 -11.93 -46.80 26.11
CA GLY A 11 -12.64 -46.31 27.31
C GLY A 11 -12.04 -45.18 28.17
N GLY A 12 -12.79 -44.29 28.83
CA GLY A 12 -14.23 -44.14 29.02
C GLY A 12 -14.50 -43.13 30.15
N ARG A 13 -15.73 -42.60 30.14
CA ARG A 13 -16.57 -42.12 31.26
C ARG A 13 -16.06 -41.01 32.20
N GLY A 14 -16.87 -39.96 32.28
CA GLY A 14 -16.89 -39.01 33.38
C GLY A 14 -18.12 -38.10 33.35
N CYS A 15 -19.31 -38.69 33.48
CA CYS A 15 -20.57 -37.98 33.69
C CYS A 15 -20.63 -37.59 35.17
N HIS A 16 -20.66 -36.28 35.48
CA HIS A 16 -21.04 -35.81 36.81
C HIS A 16 -22.26 -34.89 36.72
N ILE A 17 -23.30 -35.40 37.35
CA ILE A 17 -24.59 -34.80 37.65
C ILE A 17 -24.38 -33.68 38.66
N ALA A 18 -24.98 -32.51 38.41
CA ALA A 18 -25.35 -31.60 39.48
C ALA A 18 -26.65 -30.89 39.09
N ALA A 19 -27.76 -31.51 39.51
CA ALA A 19 -29.05 -30.86 39.60
C ALA A 19 -29.05 -29.94 40.82
N ALA A 20 -29.50 -28.70 40.65
CA ALA A 20 -29.90 -27.84 41.75
C ALA A 20 -31.16 -27.09 41.35
N LEU A 21 -32.29 -27.62 41.81
CA LEU A 21 -33.56 -26.91 41.98
C LEU A 21 -33.35 -25.77 42.99
N CYS A 22 -33.80 -24.55 42.70
CA CYS A 22 -34.37 -23.69 43.74
C CYS A 22 -35.19 -22.53 43.14
N LEU A 23 -36.51 -22.73 43.22
CA LEU A 23 -37.54 -21.81 43.68
C LEU A 23 -37.60 -20.35 43.18
N ALA A 24 -38.72 -20.06 42.52
CA ALA A 24 -39.26 -18.72 42.24
C ALA A 24 -39.65 -17.95 43.52
N LEU A 25 -39.42 -16.63 43.53
CA LEU A 25 -40.03 -15.66 44.42
C LEU A 25 -40.31 -14.35 43.67
N LEU A 26 -41.58 -13.92 43.71
CA LEU A 26 -42.11 -12.64 43.21
C LEU A 26 -41.68 -11.46 44.12
N GLY A 27 -41.45 -10.27 43.54
CA GLY A 27 -41.85 -8.99 44.17
C GLY A 27 -40.86 -7.80 44.18
N ALA A 28 -41.06 -6.85 43.24
CA ALA A 28 -40.92 -5.36 43.33
C ALA A 28 -39.55 -4.69 43.66
N PRO A 29 -39.40 -3.34 43.57
CA PRO A 29 -39.58 -2.41 42.44
C PRO A 29 -38.34 -1.49 42.17
N ALA A 30 -38.35 -0.79 41.03
CA ALA A 30 -37.76 0.51 40.66
C ALA A 30 -36.27 0.89 40.96
N LEU A 31 -35.65 1.42 39.88
CA LEU A 31 -34.47 2.30 39.74
C LEU A 31 -33.07 1.69 39.93
N ILE A 32 -32.28 1.70 38.84
CA ILE A 32 -30.95 2.31 38.76
C ILE A 32 -30.65 2.56 37.28
N ALA A 33 -30.44 3.83 36.96
CA ALA A 33 -29.79 4.27 35.74
C ALA A 33 -28.33 3.78 35.73
N CYS A 34 -27.95 3.03 34.71
CA CYS A 34 -26.58 2.81 34.29
C CYS A 34 -26.69 2.35 32.83
N GLY A 35 -26.28 3.15 31.87
CA GLY A 35 -24.88 3.20 31.50
C GLY A 35 -24.75 2.51 30.15
N GLY A 36 -24.42 3.28 29.11
CA GLY A 36 -24.32 2.75 27.76
C GLY A 36 -24.26 3.84 26.70
N GLY A 37 -23.48 4.89 26.95
CA GLY A 37 -22.99 5.74 25.88
C GLY A 37 -22.08 4.88 25.02
N GLY A 38 -22.66 4.22 24.01
CA GLY A 38 -21.91 3.59 22.94
C GLY A 38 -21.18 4.70 22.20
N GLY A 39 -19.91 4.90 22.54
CA GLY A 39 -19.01 5.74 21.78
C GLY A 39 -19.11 5.29 20.34
N GLY A 40 -19.68 6.15 19.50
CA GLY A 40 -19.54 6.02 18.08
C GLY A 40 -18.04 6.04 17.83
N HIS A 41 -17.46 4.86 17.59
CA HIS A 41 -16.35 4.79 16.68
C HIS A 41 -16.93 5.36 15.38
N HIS A 42 -16.79 6.67 15.21
CA HIS A 42 -16.78 7.28 13.91
C HIS A 42 -15.61 6.60 13.21
N GLY A 43 -15.86 5.40 12.70
CA GLY A 43 -15.02 4.78 11.70
C GLY A 43 -14.92 5.84 10.65
N VAL A 44 -13.72 6.40 10.53
CA VAL A 44 -13.35 7.42 9.56
C VAL A 44 -14.07 7.05 8.27
N VAL A 45 -15.03 7.87 7.85
CA VAL A 45 -15.92 7.51 6.75
C VAL A 45 -15.03 7.43 5.53
N THR A 46 -14.85 6.20 5.05
CA THR A 46 -13.90 5.76 4.02
C THR A 46 -14.25 6.31 2.63
N ARG A 47 -14.34 7.64 2.49
CA ARG A 47 -14.54 8.30 1.22
C ARG A 47 -13.26 9.03 0.87
N ILE A 48 -12.50 8.40 0.00
CA ILE A 48 -11.24 8.94 -0.50
C ILE A 48 -11.45 9.57 -1.86
N THR A 49 -10.96 10.78 -2.05
CA THR A 49 -10.80 11.35 -3.39
C THR A 49 -9.31 11.49 -3.67
N CYS A 50 -8.82 10.84 -4.72
CA CYS A 50 -7.41 10.86 -5.11
C CYS A 50 -7.36 11.33 -6.57
N GLY A 51 -6.92 12.56 -6.78
CA GLY A 51 -6.83 13.16 -8.12
C GLY A 51 -5.46 12.88 -8.71
N GLY A 52 -5.34 11.86 -9.57
CA GLY A 52 -4.11 11.55 -10.30
C GLY A 52 -4.33 11.40 -11.80
N VAL A 53 -3.24 11.27 -12.56
CA VAL A 53 -3.31 11.19 -14.02
C VAL A 53 -3.75 9.79 -14.43
N THR A 54 -4.66 9.70 -15.39
CA THR A 54 -5.14 8.42 -15.93
C THR A 54 -4.30 7.91 -17.09
N VAL A 55 -3.55 8.78 -17.76
CA VAL A 55 -2.61 8.46 -18.83
C VAL A 55 -1.48 9.51 -18.83
N PRO A 56 -0.22 9.14 -18.50
CA PRO A 56 0.93 10.04 -18.61
C PRO A 56 1.26 10.38 -20.08
N GLY A 57 1.81 11.58 -20.30
CA GLY A 57 2.32 12.00 -21.60
C GLY A 57 3.63 11.30 -22.00
N GLN A 58 4.14 11.60 -23.20
CA GLN A 58 5.45 11.10 -23.61
C GLN A 58 6.55 11.61 -22.66
N ASP A 59 7.44 10.70 -22.24
CA ASP A 59 8.53 10.95 -21.31
C ASP A 59 8.08 11.51 -19.95
N GLN A 60 6.81 11.30 -19.57
CA GLN A 60 6.28 11.75 -18.27
C GLN A 60 6.16 10.59 -17.29
N VAL A 61 6.61 10.85 -16.06
CA VAL A 61 6.37 10.02 -14.88
C VAL A 61 5.33 10.72 -13.99
N GLU A 62 4.25 10.04 -13.66
CA GLU A 62 3.08 10.62 -13.01
C GLU A 62 2.58 9.76 -11.85
N PHE A 63 1.90 10.39 -10.89
CA PHE A 63 1.08 9.67 -9.93
C PHE A 63 -0.25 9.26 -10.56
N ALA A 64 -0.60 7.98 -10.42
CA ALA A 64 -1.88 7.43 -10.86
C ALA A 64 -2.60 6.77 -9.69
N CYS A 65 -3.64 7.45 -9.22
CA CYS A 65 -4.49 6.96 -8.15
C CYS A 65 -5.38 5.79 -8.60
N PRO A 66 -5.73 4.85 -7.70
CA PRO A 66 -6.75 3.85 -7.97
C PRO A 66 -8.15 4.50 -7.98
N ALA A 67 -9.07 3.94 -8.77
CA ALA A 67 -10.47 4.37 -8.78
C ALA A 67 -11.23 3.98 -7.49
N ASN A 68 -10.68 3.05 -6.72
CA ASN A 68 -11.28 2.56 -5.47
C ASN A 68 -10.87 3.46 -4.30
N SER A 69 -11.88 4.06 -3.66
CA SER A 69 -11.74 5.10 -2.64
C SER A 69 -11.70 4.57 -1.20
N VAL A 70 -11.00 3.46 -0.94
CA VAL A 70 -10.91 2.85 0.40
C VAL A 70 -9.48 2.82 0.91
N SER A 71 -9.28 3.02 2.21
CA SER A 71 -7.97 2.96 2.86
C SER A 71 -7.62 1.51 3.21
N PRO A 72 -6.41 1.00 2.93
CA PRO A 72 -5.29 1.69 2.28
C PRO A 72 -5.50 1.92 0.78
N ILE A 73 -4.99 3.05 0.27
CA ILE A 73 -4.93 3.33 -1.17
C ILE A 73 -3.60 2.87 -1.75
N ALA A 74 -3.64 2.34 -2.98
CA ALA A 74 -2.46 1.95 -3.72
C ALA A 74 -2.15 2.98 -4.82
N VAL A 75 -1.36 4.00 -4.50
CA VAL A 75 -0.95 5.03 -5.47
C VAL A 75 0.12 4.44 -6.38
N ARG A 76 -0.13 4.39 -7.69
CA ARG A 76 0.89 3.95 -8.65
C ARG A 76 1.74 5.15 -9.08
N VAL A 77 3.01 4.89 -9.34
CA VAL A 77 3.84 5.77 -10.16
C VAL A 77 3.95 5.12 -11.53
N VAL A 78 3.57 5.86 -12.57
CA VAL A 78 3.44 5.36 -13.93
C VAL A 78 4.28 6.19 -14.89
N ILE A 79 4.80 5.57 -15.94
CA ILE A 79 5.51 6.24 -17.02
C ILE A 79 4.75 6.07 -18.34
N GLY A 80 4.69 7.13 -19.13
CA GLY A 80 4.13 7.09 -20.49
C GLY A 80 5.12 6.53 -21.50
N PRO A 81 4.80 6.62 -22.81
CA PRO A 81 5.73 6.25 -23.86
C PRO A 81 7.05 7.03 -23.69
N THR A 82 8.19 6.38 -23.86
CA THR A 82 9.50 7.03 -23.74
C THR A 82 10.16 7.20 -25.10
N SER A 83 10.80 8.34 -25.32
CA SER A 83 11.72 8.56 -26.44
C SER A 83 13.07 7.88 -26.22
N SER A 84 13.50 7.76 -24.96
CA SER A 84 14.68 6.97 -24.58
C SER A 84 14.35 5.48 -24.50
N MET A 85 15.28 4.65 -24.96
CA MET A 85 15.25 3.20 -24.80
C MET A 85 16.24 2.71 -23.73
N ASP A 86 16.89 3.62 -23.02
CA ASP A 86 18.00 3.33 -22.11
C ASP A 86 17.65 3.56 -20.64
N VAL A 87 16.37 3.58 -20.23
CA VAL A 87 16.05 3.76 -18.81
C VAL A 87 16.50 2.54 -18.00
N TYR A 88 17.47 2.74 -17.13
CA TYR A 88 18.04 1.70 -16.27
C TYR A 88 17.52 1.78 -14.84
N GLY A 89 17.30 2.99 -14.34
CA GLY A 89 16.81 3.22 -12.99
C GLY A 89 15.97 4.49 -12.89
N ILE A 90 15.08 4.50 -11.91
CA ILE A 90 14.25 5.65 -11.56
C ILE A 90 14.34 5.83 -10.04
N LYS A 91 14.65 7.04 -9.60
CA LYS A 91 14.62 7.43 -8.19
C LYS A 91 13.84 8.72 -8.00
N PHE A 92 13.18 8.85 -6.87
CA PHE A 92 12.46 10.05 -6.47
C PHE A 92 12.11 9.97 -4.98
N ASP A 93 11.85 11.12 -4.40
CA ASP A 93 11.18 11.23 -3.12
C ASP A 93 9.70 11.52 -3.36
N VAL A 94 8.83 10.99 -2.49
CA VAL A 94 7.45 11.43 -2.35
C VAL A 94 7.34 12.21 -1.05
N VAL A 95 7.04 13.50 -1.15
CA VAL A 95 6.74 14.36 0.00
C VAL A 95 5.23 14.41 0.22
N PHE A 96 4.80 14.17 1.46
CA PHE A 96 3.40 14.14 1.88
C PHE A 96 3.24 14.61 3.33
N ASP A 97 2.00 14.89 3.75
CA ASP A 97 1.68 15.26 5.13
C ASP A 97 1.50 14.01 6.02
N PRO A 98 2.43 13.72 6.94
CA PRO A 98 2.36 12.54 7.80
C PRO A 98 1.26 12.63 8.88
N ALA A 99 0.64 13.80 9.07
CA ALA A 99 -0.51 13.95 9.95
C ALA A 99 -1.81 13.41 9.33
N VAL A 100 -1.85 13.26 8.00
CA VAL A 100 -3.01 12.77 7.24
C VAL A 100 -2.74 11.39 6.64
N LEU A 101 -1.51 11.15 6.17
CA LEU A 101 -1.13 9.92 5.46
C LEU A 101 0.03 9.18 6.14
N ASN A 102 -0.01 7.86 6.07
CA ASN A 102 1.12 6.99 6.41
C ASN A 102 1.48 6.09 5.22
N PHE A 103 2.77 5.91 4.95
CA PHE A 103 3.24 4.91 3.99
C PHE A 103 3.23 3.52 4.63
N ASP A 104 2.59 2.55 3.97
CA ASP A 104 2.44 1.19 4.48
C ASP A 104 3.39 0.23 3.78
N SER A 105 4.65 0.19 4.20
CA SER A 105 5.66 -0.71 3.65
C SER A 105 5.16 -2.18 3.58
N PRO A 106 5.46 -2.92 2.49
CA PRO A 106 6.39 -2.58 1.41
C PRO A 106 5.76 -1.89 0.20
N ALA A 107 6.58 -1.12 -0.52
CA ALA A 107 6.28 -0.75 -1.91
C ALA A 107 6.33 -2.01 -2.80
N MET A 108 5.56 -1.98 -3.89
CA MET A 108 5.51 -3.09 -4.85
C MET A 108 6.12 -2.64 -6.17
N GLU A 109 6.94 -3.49 -6.75
CA GLU A 109 7.54 -3.20 -8.04
C GLU A 109 6.49 -3.20 -9.17
N GLY A 110 6.65 -2.28 -10.10
CA GLY A 110 5.89 -2.28 -11.35
C GLY A 110 6.52 -3.18 -12.41
N SER A 111 5.94 -3.15 -13.61
CA SER A 111 6.39 -3.97 -14.73
C SER A 111 7.36 -3.26 -15.67
N PHE A 112 7.67 -1.98 -15.45
CA PHE A 112 8.42 -1.18 -16.41
C PHE A 112 9.87 -1.64 -16.57
N LEU A 113 10.64 -1.66 -15.47
CA LEU A 113 12.08 -1.94 -15.52
C LEU A 113 12.40 -3.44 -15.68
N ASN A 114 11.47 -4.33 -15.32
CA ASN A 114 11.63 -5.78 -15.48
C ASN A 114 10.87 -6.35 -16.69
N LYS A 115 10.38 -5.50 -17.60
CA LYS A 115 9.50 -5.90 -18.72
C LYS A 115 10.08 -6.98 -19.65
N ASP A 116 11.41 -7.10 -19.68
CA ASP A 116 12.16 -8.05 -20.50
C ASP A 116 12.68 -9.26 -19.71
N GLY A 117 12.22 -9.41 -18.45
CA GLY A 117 12.61 -10.48 -17.55
C GLY A 117 13.91 -10.23 -16.80
N SER A 118 14.57 -9.08 -16.99
CA SER A 118 15.77 -8.73 -16.22
C SER A 118 15.43 -8.49 -14.76
N PRO A 119 16.28 -8.94 -13.81
CA PRO A 119 16.08 -8.68 -12.40
C PRO A 119 16.27 -7.20 -12.08
N THR A 120 15.65 -6.78 -10.99
CA THR A 120 15.55 -5.41 -10.52
C THR A 120 15.66 -5.37 -9.00
N VAL A 121 16.01 -4.20 -8.47
CA VAL A 121 16.06 -3.91 -7.04
C VAL A 121 15.18 -2.70 -6.79
N LEU A 122 14.23 -2.84 -5.87
CA LEU A 122 13.37 -1.78 -5.36
C LEU A 122 13.69 -1.50 -3.89
N GLU A 123 14.00 -0.26 -3.59
CA GLU A 123 14.11 0.26 -2.23
C GLU A 123 13.08 1.38 -2.03
N ALA A 124 12.31 1.29 -0.95
CA ALA A 124 11.34 2.31 -0.58
C ALA A 124 11.20 2.38 0.94
N ALA A 125 11.54 3.52 1.52
CA ALA A 125 11.44 3.74 2.97
C ALA A 125 11.24 5.22 3.29
N THR A 126 10.56 5.50 4.40
CA THR A 126 10.51 6.87 4.93
C THR A 126 11.87 7.28 5.49
N GLN A 127 12.23 8.54 5.29
CA GLN A 127 13.50 9.09 5.73
C GLN A 127 13.54 9.16 7.27
N PRO A 128 14.59 8.63 7.93
CA PRO A 128 14.73 8.77 9.38
C PRO A 128 14.71 10.24 9.82
N GLY A 129 13.80 10.58 10.73
CA GLY A 129 13.61 11.96 11.20
C GLY A 129 12.71 12.83 10.32
N ASP A 130 12.25 12.32 9.17
CA ASP A 130 11.32 12.99 8.26
C ASP A 130 10.27 11.98 7.74
N PRO A 131 9.25 11.63 8.57
CA PRO A 131 8.22 10.66 8.20
C PRO A 131 7.33 11.11 7.04
N GLY A 132 7.37 12.39 6.66
CA GLY A 132 6.65 12.95 5.50
C GLY A 132 7.41 12.81 4.19
N ARG A 133 8.61 12.21 4.19
CA ARG A 133 9.42 11.95 3.01
C ARG A 133 9.65 10.47 2.81
N LEU A 134 9.11 9.92 1.73
CA LEU A 134 9.35 8.56 1.27
C LEU A 134 10.40 8.57 0.16
N VAL A 135 11.56 7.99 0.40
CA VAL A 135 12.62 7.83 -0.62
C VAL A 135 12.36 6.54 -1.38
N VAL A 136 12.32 6.60 -2.71
CA VAL A 136 12.06 5.46 -3.60
C VAL A 136 13.15 5.37 -4.67
N ALA A 137 13.70 4.18 -4.87
CA ALA A 137 14.59 3.87 -5.97
C ALA A 137 14.28 2.49 -6.53
N VAL A 138 14.11 2.40 -7.85
CA VAL A 138 14.02 1.13 -8.56
C VAL A 138 15.05 1.09 -9.68
N THR A 139 15.83 0.03 -9.75
CA THR A 139 16.94 -0.12 -10.71
C THR A 139 16.98 -1.51 -11.29
N ARG A 140 17.42 -1.64 -12.55
CA ARG A 140 17.79 -2.93 -13.13
C ARG A 140 19.06 -3.45 -12.45
N GLN A 141 19.25 -4.76 -12.45
CA GLN A 141 20.40 -5.42 -11.82
C GLN A 141 21.27 -6.14 -12.86
N GLY A 142 22.59 -5.98 -12.71
CA GLY A 142 23.59 -6.65 -13.54
C GLY A 142 23.99 -5.86 -14.79
N ALA A 143 24.83 -6.46 -15.64
CA ALA A 143 25.32 -5.85 -16.87
C ALA A 143 24.27 -5.96 -18.00
N VAL A 144 23.11 -5.33 -17.79
CA VAL A 144 22.01 -5.26 -18.76
C VAL A 144 21.87 -3.84 -19.31
N GLY A 145 21.34 -3.72 -20.52
CA GLY A 145 20.96 -2.42 -21.08
C GLY A 145 19.75 -1.81 -20.36
N GLY A 146 19.41 -0.58 -20.72
CA GLY A 146 18.18 0.05 -20.26
C GLY A 146 16.95 -0.40 -21.05
N VAL A 147 15.80 0.18 -20.72
CA VAL A 147 14.53 -0.05 -21.39
C VAL A 147 13.80 1.25 -21.68
N GLY A 148 13.01 1.26 -22.74
CA GLY A 148 11.95 2.25 -22.95
C GLY A 148 10.57 1.62 -22.93
N THR A 149 9.50 2.36 -23.21
CA THR A 149 8.17 1.78 -23.44
C THR A 149 7.44 2.55 -24.54
N SER A 150 6.66 1.85 -25.36
CA SER A 150 5.69 2.47 -26.27
C SER A 150 4.26 2.40 -25.72
N GLY A 151 4.08 1.80 -24.54
CA GLY A 151 2.79 1.69 -23.89
C GLY A 151 2.32 3.05 -23.40
N ALA A 152 1.02 3.33 -23.57
CA ALA A 152 0.41 4.58 -23.10
C ALA A 152 0.59 4.81 -21.59
N GLN A 153 0.70 3.73 -20.81
CA GLN A 153 0.99 3.77 -19.39
C GLN A 153 1.65 2.45 -18.97
N THR A 154 2.80 2.52 -18.30
CA THR A 154 3.46 1.38 -17.68
C THR A 154 3.74 1.69 -16.21
N THR A 155 3.49 0.74 -15.30
CA THR A 155 3.72 0.96 -13.87
C THR A 155 5.21 0.85 -13.56
N VAL A 156 5.76 1.84 -12.85
CA VAL A 156 7.13 1.86 -12.34
C VAL A 156 7.17 1.22 -10.95
N VAL A 157 6.33 1.72 -10.03
CA VAL A 157 6.14 1.20 -8.67
C VAL A 157 4.71 1.43 -8.20
N THR A 158 4.27 0.71 -7.18
CA THR A 158 3.03 0.97 -6.46
C THR A 158 3.32 1.22 -4.98
N LEU A 159 2.78 2.31 -4.47
CA LEU A 159 3.02 2.85 -3.13
C LEU A 159 1.71 2.78 -2.32
N PRO A 160 1.60 1.85 -1.36
CA PRO A 160 0.46 1.80 -0.45
C PRO A 160 0.52 2.91 0.61
N PHE A 161 -0.62 3.56 0.84
CA PHE A 161 -0.80 4.58 1.86
C PHE A 161 -2.09 4.35 2.66
N THR A 162 -2.05 4.58 3.97
CA THR A 162 -3.23 4.61 4.85
C THR A 162 -3.51 6.02 5.30
N GLY A 163 -4.78 6.41 5.30
CA GLY A 163 -5.23 7.64 5.95
C GLY A 163 -5.23 7.47 7.48
N VAL A 164 -4.50 8.32 8.19
CA VAL A 164 -4.40 8.28 9.66
C VAL A 164 -5.26 9.34 10.35
N ALA A 165 -5.69 10.37 9.61
CA ALA A 165 -6.66 11.36 10.06
C ALA A 165 -7.47 11.91 8.87
N PRO A 166 -8.68 12.45 9.10
CA PRO A 166 -9.40 13.22 8.09
C PRO A 166 -8.59 14.45 7.66
N GLY A 167 -8.60 14.76 6.36
CA GLY A 167 -7.84 15.87 5.80
C GLY A 167 -7.47 15.66 4.34
N THR A 168 -6.80 16.65 3.76
CA THR A 168 -6.24 16.56 2.41
C THR A 168 -4.72 16.61 2.51
N ALA A 169 -4.06 15.62 1.92
CA ALA A 169 -2.62 15.58 1.74
C ALA A 169 -2.27 15.70 0.25
N SER A 170 -1.18 16.39 -0.06
CA SER A 170 -0.59 16.36 -1.41
C SER A 170 0.53 15.32 -1.46
N LEU A 171 0.66 14.63 -2.59
CA LEU A 171 1.84 13.83 -2.93
C LEU A 171 2.64 14.61 -3.97
N VAL A 172 3.92 14.84 -3.68
CA VAL A 172 4.81 15.67 -4.51
C VAL A 172 6.06 14.88 -4.85
N PHE A 173 6.47 14.87 -6.12
CA PHE A 173 7.79 14.37 -6.50
C PHE A 173 8.88 15.38 -6.12
N GLU A 174 9.90 14.93 -5.40
CA GLU A 174 11.15 15.67 -5.18
C GLU A 174 12.36 14.80 -5.52
N ASN A 175 13.55 15.40 -5.70
CA ASN A 175 14.81 14.69 -5.97
C ASN A 175 14.72 13.63 -7.07
N ALA A 176 13.84 13.86 -8.05
CA ALA A 176 13.43 12.88 -9.02
C ALA A 176 14.36 12.82 -10.23
N THR A 177 14.74 11.63 -10.65
CA THR A 177 15.63 11.42 -11.80
C THR A 177 15.44 10.00 -12.37
N ALA A 178 15.38 9.91 -13.70
CA ALA A 178 15.62 8.66 -14.41
C ALA A 178 17.07 8.63 -14.91
N VAL A 179 17.72 7.47 -14.87
CA VAL A 179 19.13 7.29 -15.26
C VAL A 179 19.30 6.20 -16.31
N ASP A 180 20.35 6.32 -17.10
CA ASP A 180 20.81 5.32 -18.06
C ASP A 180 21.68 4.23 -17.41
N PRO A 181 22.16 3.20 -18.15
CA PRO A 181 23.03 2.17 -17.57
C PRO A 181 24.39 2.68 -17.09
N GLY A 182 24.82 3.86 -17.58
CA GLY A 182 25.99 4.58 -17.08
C GLY A 182 25.71 5.42 -15.83
N LEU A 183 24.48 5.37 -15.31
CA LEU A 183 23.98 6.17 -14.20
C LEU A 183 23.93 7.68 -14.49
N PHE A 184 23.91 8.06 -15.76
CA PHE A 184 23.74 9.45 -16.16
C PHE A 184 22.25 9.81 -16.24
N PRO A 185 21.85 11.01 -15.81
CA PRO A 185 20.47 11.46 -15.92
C PRO A 185 19.95 11.48 -17.36
N ILE A 186 18.75 10.96 -17.57
CA ILE A 186 18.02 11.05 -18.84
C ILE A 186 17.16 12.32 -18.81
N ALA A 187 17.70 13.42 -19.32
CA ALA A 187 17.08 14.75 -19.22
C ALA A 187 15.69 14.88 -19.90
N ALA A 188 15.38 13.99 -20.85
CA ALA A 188 14.09 13.98 -21.52
C ALA A 188 12.94 13.49 -20.63
N ILE A 189 13.24 12.71 -19.57
CA ILE A 189 12.21 12.19 -18.67
C ILE A 189 11.89 13.23 -17.60
N HIS A 190 10.62 13.58 -17.50
CA HIS A 190 10.11 14.57 -16.57
C HIS A 190 9.15 13.94 -15.57
N PHE A 191 9.07 14.53 -14.38
CA PHE A 191 8.18 14.10 -13.32
C PHE A 191 7.06 15.12 -13.17
N GLY A 192 5.84 14.62 -13.04
CA GLY A 192 4.63 15.40 -13.14
C GLY A 192 4.30 16.23 -11.91
N SER A 193 3.09 16.77 -11.94
CA SER A 193 2.59 17.70 -10.93
C SER A 193 2.11 16.98 -9.67
N PRO A 194 2.03 17.69 -8.53
CA PRO A 194 1.43 17.16 -7.31
C PRO A 194 0.01 16.63 -7.52
N VAL A 195 -0.33 15.59 -6.75
CA VAL A 195 -1.70 15.04 -6.67
C VAL A 195 -2.24 15.19 -5.26
N SER A 196 -3.54 15.42 -5.12
CA SER A 196 -4.19 15.53 -3.81
C SER A 196 -4.96 14.26 -3.46
N VAL A 197 -4.85 13.85 -2.20
CA VAL A 197 -5.56 12.75 -1.57
C VAL A 197 -6.35 13.30 -0.39
N THR A 198 -7.67 13.15 -0.41
CA THR A 198 -8.56 13.61 0.65
C THR A 198 -9.20 12.43 1.37
N PHE A 199 -9.15 12.44 2.71
CA PHE A 199 -9.83 11.53 3.64
C PHE A 199 -10.92 12.31 4.38
N GLN A 200 -12.12 11.71 4.50
CA GLN A 200 -13.30 12.36 5.10
C GLN A 200 -13.80 11.63 6.36
#